data_AF-A0A158NXJ4-F1
#
_entry.id   AF-A0A158NXJ4-F1
#
_cell.length_a   1.000
_cell.length_b   1.000
_cell.length_c   1.000
_cell.angle_alpha   90.00
_cell.angle_beta   90.00
_cell.angle_gamma   90.00
#
_symmetry.space_group_name_H-M   'P 1'
#
loop_
_entity.id
_entity.type
_entity.pdbx_description
1 polymer ?
#
loop_
_entity_poly.entity_id
_entity_poly.type
_entity_poly.pdbx_seq_one_letter_code
_entity_poly.pdbx_strand_id
1 'polypeptide(L)'
;MEDFVPTRGSQVKKTTTSDYISVNYTAPKKKMKSADDLNNKEKLEESTKQTPAELKQQQEKEMKKLRYEIIKFGMSGFEKPKARRAKVELAISLGAIPPKNRRMNYKALKTRQKIEKEKKKEEGHKSGFTSSLLKPKSKKAQKKDSGILQVYGKVPKDILPKKKS
;
A
#
# COMPACT_ATOMS: atom_id res chain seq x y z
N MET A 1 -62.98 -8.69 -51.56
CA MET A 1 -61.99 -9.77 -51.36
C MET A 1 -61.51 -9.66 -49.93
N GLU A 2 -62.36 -10.05 -48.97
CA GLU A 2 -62.23 -9.67 -47.54
C GLU A 2 -62.13 -10.89 -46.60
N ASP A 3 -62.14 -12.12 -47.12
CA ASP A 3 -62.15 -13.34 -46.30
C ASP A 3 -60.77 -14.01 -46.18
N PHE A 4 -59.69 -13.23 -46.03
CA PHE A 4 -58.37 -13.81 -45.75
C PHE A 4 -58.17 -14.00 -44.25
N VAL A 5 -58.31 -15.23 -43.76
CA VAL A 5 -58.02 -15.57 -42.36
C VAL A 5 -56.50 -15.65 -42.17
N PRO A 6 -55.88 -14.72 -41.43
CA PRO A 6 -54.43 -14.67 -41.31
C PRO A 6 -53.92 -15.87 -40.51
N THR A 7 -52.92 -16.56 -41.07
CA THR A 7 -52.26 -17.67 -40.38
C THR A 7 -51.25 -17.15 -39.36
N ARG A 8 -50.92 -17.99 -38.36
CA ARG A 8 -49.97 -17.65 -37.29
C ARG A 8 -48.63 -17.15 -37.84
N GLY A 9 -48.14 -17.73 -38.94
CA GLY A 9 -46.91 -17.29 -39.62
C GLY A 9 -47.03 -15.93 -40.32
N SER A 10 -48.21 -15.56 -40.83
CA SER A 10 -48.42 -14.23 -41.43
C SER A 10 -48.47 -13.12 -40.39
N GLN A 11 -48.84 -13.44 -39.14
CA GLN A 11 -48.87 -12.47 -38.04
C GLN A 11 -47.46 -12.16 -37.52
N VAL A 12 -46.57 -13.15 -37.45
CA VAL A 12 -45.16 -12.95 -37.01
C VAL A 12 -44.43 -11.91 -37.88
N LYS A 13 -44.65 -11.92 -39.20
CA LYS A 13 -44.03 -10.94 -40.12
C LYS A 13 -44.59 -9.52 -39.98
N LYS A 14 -45.77 -9.35 -39.37
CA LYS A 14 -46.37 -8.03 -39.09
C LYS A 14 -45.83 -7.44 -37.78
N THR A 15 -45.54 -8.27 -36.78
CA THR A 15 -45.01 -7.82 -35.48
C THR A 15 -43.49 -7.62 -35.48
N THR A 16 -42.77 -8.19 -36.45
CA THR A 16 -41.31 -8.03 -36.55
C THR A 16 -40.85 -6.58 -36.71
N THR A 17 -41.68 -5.70 -37.30
CA THR A 17 -41.35 -4.27 -37.43
C THR A 17 -41.63 -3.48 -36.16
N SER A 18 -42.60 -3.89 -35.33
CA SER A 18 -42.89 -3.22 -34.06
C SER A 18 -41.89 -3.59 -32.97
N ASP A 19 -41.35 -4.81 -33.01
CA ASP A 19 -40.52 -5.35 -31.93
C ASP A 19 -39.01 -5.13 -32.16
N TYR A 20 -38.65 -4.32 -33.15
CA TYR A 20 -37.26 -4.00 -33.44
C TYR A 20 -36.72 -2.96 -32.45
N ILE A 21 -35.81 -3.39 -31.57
CA ILE A 21 -35.11 -2.52 -30.62
C ILE A 21 -33.64 -2.42 -31.03
N SER A 22 -33.25 -1.28 -31.61
CA SER A 22 -31.84 -0.99 -31.88
C SER A 22 -31.15 -0.47 -30.61
N VAL A 23 -30.25 -1.26 -30.03
CA VAL A 23 -29.42 -0.82 -28.89
C VAL A 23 -28.04 -0.41 -29.39
N ASN A 24 -27.77 0.89 -29.38
CA ASN A 24 -26.44 1.43 -29.72
C ASN A 24 -25.56 1.48 -28.47
N TYR A 25 -24.49 0.70 -28.44
CA TYR A 25 -23.53 0.66 -27.35
C TYR A 25 -22.32 1.57 -27.63
N THR A 26 -22.08 2.55 -26.75
CA THR A 26 -20.85 3.35 -26.76
C THR A 26 -19.89 2.84 -25.69
N ALA A 27 -18.72 2.33 -26.11
CA ALA A 27 -17.72 1.85 -25.17
C ALA A 27 -17.16 2.99 -24.29
N PRO A 28 -17.04 2.80 -22.96
CA PRO A 28 -16.47 3.81 -22.08
C PRO A 28 -14.98 4.04 -22.41
N LYS A 29 -14.62 5.27 -22.79
CA LYS A 29 -13.22 5.65 -23.01
C LYS A 29 -12.49 5.75 -21.66
N LYS A 30 -11.28 5.19 -21.59
CA LYS A 30 -10.41 5.32 -20.42
C LYS A 30 -10.11 6.81 -20.18
N LYS A 31 -10.32 7.30 -18.96
CA LYS A 31 -9.87 8.64 -18.58
C LYS A 31 -8.35 8.70 -18.74
N MET A 32 -7.87 9.52 -19.67
CA MET A 32 -6.47 9.91 -19.70
C MET A 32 -6.22 10.72 -18.42
N LYS A 33 -5.11 10.44 -17.73
CA LYS A 33 -4.67 11.27 -16.61
C LYS A 33 -4.54 12.70 -17.14
N SER A 34 -5.13 13.67 -16.46
CA SER A 34 -4.97 15.07 -16.85
C SER A 34 -3.47 15.41 -16.84
N ALA A 35 -3.03 16.19 -17.82
CA ALA A 35 -1.66 16.66 -17.95
C ALA A 35 -1.22 17.59 -16.80
N ASP A 36 -2.10 17.87 -15.83
CA ASP A 36 -1.82 18.71 -14.67
C ASP A 36 -0.74 18.13 -13.74
N ASP A 37 -0.52 16.81 -13.77
CA ASP A 37 0.57 16.18 -13.00
C ASP A 37 1.96 16.39 -13.64
N LEU A 38 2.04 16.84 -14.90
CA LEU A 38 3.30 17.08 -15.61
C LEU A 38 3.76 18.56 -15.57
N ASN A 39 2.83 19.50 -15.34
CA ASN A 39 3.12 20.94 -15.41
C ASN A 39 3.80 21.53 -14.16
N ASN A 40 4.04 20.75 -13.12
CA ASN A 40 4.63 21.25 -11.87
C ASN A 40 6.17 21.13 -11.81
N LYS A 41 6.82 20.76 -12.93
CA LYS A 41 8.29 20.65 -13.03
C LYS A 41 8.97 21.81 -13.76
N GLU A 42 8.23 22.62 -14.51
CA GLU A 42 8.83 23.63 -15.40
C GLU A 42 8.65 25.08 -14.91
N LYS A 43 8.03 25.30 -13.74
CA LYS A 43 7.88 26.64 -13.12
C LYS A 43 8.57 26.76 -11.76
N LEU A 44 9.88 26.49 -11.70
CA LEU A 44 10.66 26.85 -10.51
C LEU A 44 12.07 27.37 -10.86
N GLU A 45 12.20 28.06 -11.98
CA GLU A 45 13.43 28.73 -12.40
C GLU A 45 13.13 30.22 -12.65
N GLU A 46 12.44 30.88 -11.70
CA GLU A 46 12.43 32.33 -11.63
C GLU A 46 13.08 32.75 -10.31
N SER A 47 14.21 33.41 -10.48
CA SER A 47 15.21 33.82 -9.51
C SER A 47 14.71 34.88 -8.54
N THR A 48 13.76 34.55 -7.67
CA THR A 48 13.54 35.31 -6.45
C THR A 48 14.63 34.97 -5.44
N LYS A 49 15.36 35.97 -4.94
CA LYS A 49 16.41 35.84 -3.90
C LYS A 49 15.85 35.11 -2.68
N GLN A 50 16.00 33.80 -2.64
CA GLN A 50 15.47 32.99 -1.55
C GLN A 50 16.26 33.25 -0.29
N THR A 51 15.57 33.39 0.84
CA THR A 51 16.25 33.50 2.13
C THR A 51 16.99 32.19 2.44
N PRO A 52 18.08 32.21 3.23
CA PRO A 52 18.79 30.98 3.60
C PRO A 52 17.90 29.96 4.33
N ALA A 53 16.78 30.42 4.93
CA ALA A 53 15.77 29.55 5.51
C ALA A 53 14.92 28.83 4.45
N GLU A 54 14.54 29.51 3.36
CA GLU A 54 13.79 28.92 2.25
C GLU A 54 14.61 27.88 1.49
N LEU A 55 15.90 28.15 1.24
CA LEU A 55 16.82 27.18 0.62
C LEU A 55 16.89 25.87 1.42
N LYS A 56 16.95 25.96 2.75
CA LYS A 56 16.92 24.77 3.63
C LYS A 56 15.60 24.01 3.52
N GLN A 57 14.47 24.71 3.49
CA GLN A 57 13.16 24.07 3.32
C GLN A 57 13.02 23.39 1.96
N GLN A 58 13.57 23.98 0.89
CA GLN A 58 13.59 23.37 -0.43
C GLN A 58 14.46 22.12 -0.44
N GLN A 59 15.67 22.20 0.13
CA GLN A 59 16.54 21.03 0.30
C GLN A 59 15.86 19.92 1.10
N GLU A 60 15.15 20.23 2.18
CA GLU A 60 14.39 19.23 2.96
C GLU A 60 13.25 18.60 2.14
N LYS A 61 12.54 19.40 1.34
CA LYS A 61 11.49 18.89 0.44
C LYS A 61 12.07 17.97 -0.63
N GLU A 62 13.19 18.35 -1.24
CA GLU A 62 13.92 17.52 -2.20
C GLU A 62 14.39 16.21 -1.56
N MET A 63 15.03 16.29 -0.39
CA MET A 63 15.47 15.11 0.35
C MET A 63 14.30 14.19 0.73
N LYS A 64 13.14 14.74 1.10
CA LYS A 64 11.93 13.97 1.38
C LYS A 64 11.41 13.25 0.13
N LYS A 65 11.42 13.93 -1.02
CA LYS A 65 11.06 13.35 -2.31
C LYS A 65 12.01 12.22 -2.71
N LEU A 66 13.31 12.45 -2.61
CA LEU A 66 14.35 11.44 -2.90
C LEU A 66 14.19 10.21 -1.99
N ARG A 67 13.98 10.40 -0.69
CA ARG A 67 13.69 9.28 0.24
C ARG A 67 12.49 8.46 -0.20
N TYR A 68 11.41 9.12 -0.63
CA TYR A 68 10.23 8.43 -1.14
C TYR A 68 10.52 7.65 -2.42
N GLU A 69 11.24 8.23 -3.37
CA GLU A 69 11.62 7.57 -4.62
C GLU A 69 12.50 6.35 -4.38
N ILE A 70 13.47 6.45 -3.47
CA ILE A 70 14.32 5.33 -3.05
C ILE A 70 13.48 4.21 -2.43
N ILE A 71 12.53 4.54 -1.55
CA ILE A 71 11.61 3.56 -0.95
C ILE A 71 10.78 2.86 -2.03
N LYS A 72 10.17 3.65 -2.92
CA LYS A 72 9.37 3.14 -4.04
C LYS A 72 10.18 2.22 -4.95
N PHE A 73 11.43 2.58 -5.25
CA PHE A 73 12.35 1.78 -6.05
C PHE A 73 12.68 0.45 -5.35
N GLY A 74 13.05 0.50 -4.07
CA GLY A 74 13.36 -0.71 -3.28
C GLY A 74 12.18 -1.69 -3.22
N MET A 75 10.95 -1.17 -3.16
CA MET A 75 9.74 -2.01 -3.17
C MET A 75 9.45 -2.66 -4.53
N SER A 76 10.01 -2.16 -5.63
CA SER A 76 9.79 -2.70 -6.98
C SER A 76 10.38 -4.10 -7.15
N GLY A 77 11.44 -4.43 -6.40
CA GLY A 77 12.08 -5.75 -6.43
C GLY A 77 11.38 -6.83 -5.59
N PHE A 78 10.27 -6.50 -4.92
CA PHE A 78 9.60 -7.45 -4.03
C PHE A 78 8.62 -8.38 -4.76
N GLU A 79 8.52 -9.61 -4.27
CA GLU A 79 7.42 -10.52 -4.63
C GLU A 79 6.06 -9.87 -4.35
N LYS A 80 5.06 -10.13 -5.21
CA LYS A 80 3.71 -9.53 -5.13
C LYS A 80 3.11 -9.44 -3.71
N PRO A 81 3.11 -10.49 -2.86
CA PRO A 81 2.53 -10.39 -1.51
C PRO A 81 3.34 -9.47 -0.59
N LYS A 82 4.68 -9.51 -0.65
CA LYS A 82 5.57 -8.66 0.14
C LYS A 82 5.48 -7.19 -0.31
N ALA A 83 5.43 -6.96 -1.62
CA ALA A 83 5.23 -5.64 -2.21
C ALA A 83 3.93 -4.98 -1.73
N ARG A 84 2.82 -5.74 -1.66
CA ARG A 84 1.53 -5.23 -1.15
C ARG A 84 1.61 -4.82 0.32
N ARG A 85 2.26 -5.62 1.17
CA ARG A 85 2.45 -5.31 2.60
C ARG A 85 3.30 -4.06 2.78
N ALA A 86 4.44 -3.98 2.08
CA ALA A 86 5.31 -2.81 2.09
C ALA A 86 4.60 -1.53 1.64
N LYS A 87 3.72 -1.61 0.62
CA LYS A 87 2.90 -0.46 0.17
C LYS A 87 1.95 0.03 1.25
N VAL A 88 1.30 -0.88 1.95
CA VAL A 88 0.39 -0.54 3.05
C VAL A 88 1.16 0.07 4.23
N GLU A 89 2.30 -0.51 4.59
CA GLU A 89 3.17 0.03 5.65
C GLU A 89 3.70 1.43 5.31
N LEU A 90 4.10 1.66 4.05
CA LEU A 90 4.50 2.98 3.58
C LEU A 90 3.36 3.99 3.70
N ALA A 91 2.16 3.61 3.25
CA ALA A 91 1.00 4.48 3.32
C ALA A 91 0.67 4.85 4.78
N ILE A 92 0.69 3.88 5.70
CA ILE A 92 0.50 4.13 7.14
C ILE A 92 1.57 5.08 7.68
N SER A 93 2.83 4.88 7.28
CA SER A 93 3.95 5.76 7.70
C SER A 93 3.79 7.20 7.20
N LEU A 94 3.13 7.38 6.05
CA LEU A 94 2.77 8.69 5.50
C LEU A 94 1.49 9.28 6.13
N GLY A 95 0.88 8.58 7.10
CA GLY A 95 -0.31 9.03 7.82
C GLY A 95 -1.63 8.46 7.31
N ALA A 96 -1.62 7.50 6.40
CA ALA A 96 -2.85 6.82 5.98
C ALA A 96 -3.44 5.98 7.12
N ILE A 97 -4.77 5.87 7.14
CA ILE A 97 -5.48 5.04 8.13
C ILE A 97 -5.21 3.56 7.80
N PRO A 98 -4.78 2.74 8.79
CA PRO A 98 -4.52 1.32 8.57
C PRO A 98 -5.81 0.58 8.15
N PRO A 99 -5.69 -0.48 7.32
CA PRO A 99 -6.85 -1.23 6.87
C PRO A 99 -7.58 -1.89 8.04
N LYS A 100 -8.92 -1.92 7.99
CA LYS A 100 -9.74 -2.55 9.02
C LYS A 100 -9.51 -4.07 9.05
N ASN A 101 -9.49 -4.63 10.24
CA ASN A 101 -9.42 -6.07 10.43
C ASN A 101 -10.69 -6.75 9.91
N ARG A 102 -10.54 -7.94 9.31
CA ARG A 102 -11.68 -8.75 8.88
C ARG A 102 -12.54 -9.11 10.10
N ARG A 103 -13.86 -8.98 9.99
CA ARG A 103 -14.81 -9.40 11.04
C ARG A 103 -14.64 -10.91 11.28
N MET A 104 -14.49 -11.31 12.53
CA MET A 104 -14.36 -12.71 12.93
C MET A 104 -15.21 -12.98 14.16
N ASN A 105 -15.66 -14.23 14.34
CA ASN A 105 -16.37 -14.65 15.54
C ASN A 105 -15.47 -14.49 16.78
N TYR A 106 -16.02 -13.95 17.87
CA TYR A 106 -15.28 -13.66 19.10
C TYR A 106 -14.62 -14.90 19.73
N LYS A 107 -15.31 -16.05 19.72
CA LYS A 107 -14.75 -17.31 20.24
C LYS A 107 -13.50 -17.71 19.44
N ALA A 108 -13.56 -17.61 18.11
CA ALA A 108 -12.43 -17.88 17.23
C ALA A 108 -11.28 -16.86 17.36
N LEU A 109 -11.60 -15.59 17.62
CA LEU A 109 -10.59 -14.56 17.88
C LEU A 109 -9.83 -14.86 19.19
N LYS A 110 -10.56 -15.23 20.25
CA LYS A 110 -9.98 -15.61 21.55
C LYS A 110 -9.04 -16.81 21.43
N THR A 111 -9.45 -17.87 20.74
CA THR A 111 -8.60 -19.06 20.56
C THR A 111 -7.33 -18.71 19.78
N ARG A 112 -7.45 -17.96 18.68
CA ARG A 112 -6.28 -17.49 17.92
C ARG A 112 -5.31 -16.67 18.77
N GLN A 113 -5.82 -15.74 19.59
CA GLN A 113 -4.97 -14.94 20.47
C GLN A 113 -4.26 -15.78 21.55
N LYS A 114 -4.91 -16.82 22.09
CA LYS A 114 -4.27 -17.75 23.03
C LYS A 114 -3.12 -18.50 22.34
N ILE A 115 -3.37 -19.08 21.17
CA ILE A 115 -2.37 -19.79 20.37
C ILE A 115 -1.19 -18.87 19.99
N GLU A 116 -1.46 -17.64 19.54
CA GLU A 116 -0.38 -16.69 19.21
C GLU A 116 0.44 -16.28 20.45
N LYS A 117 -0.18 -16.15 21.63
CA LYS A 117 0.54 -15.89 22.89
C LYS A 117 1.39 -17.08 23.30
N GLU A 118 0.87 -18.30 23.18
CA GLU A 118 1.59 -19.54 23.47
C GLU A 118 2.78 -19.72 22.51
N LYS A 119 2.60 -19.54 21.20
CA LYS A 119 3.70 -19.56 20.22
C LYS A 119 4.77 -18.52 20.53
N LYS A 120 4.39 -17.28 20.88
CA LYS A 120 5.35 -16.24 21.29
C LYS A 120 6.09 -16.60 22.58
N LYS A 121 5.40 -17.27 23.52
CA LYS A 121 6.03 -17.81 24.73
C LYS A 121 6.99 -18.93 24.37
N GLU A 122 6.61 -19.90 23.55
CA GLU A 122 7.50 -21.00 23.10
C GLU A 122 8.71 -20.50 22.31
N GLU A 123 8.51 -19.56 21.38
CA GLU A 123 9.60 -18.87 20.68
C GLU A 123 10.50 -18.08 21.65
N GLY A 124 9.90 -17.46 22.69
CA GLY A 124 10.60 -16.80 23.79
C GLY A 124 11.19 -17.75 24.84
N HIS A 125 10.76 -19.01 24.87
CA HIS A 125 11.18 -20.07 25.79
C HIS A 125 12.06 -21.12 25.10
N LYS A 126 12.56 -20.83 23.88
CA LYS A 126 13.78 -21.47 23.36
C LYS A 126 15.03 -21.15 24.19
N SER A 127 14.92 -20.31 25.23
CA SER A 127 15.85 -20.32 26.38
C SER A 127 15.14 -19.69 27.58
N GLY A 128 15.05 -20.40 28.69
CA GLY A 128 14.13 -20.03 29.78
C GLY A 128 14.56 -20.60 31.11
N PHE A 129 14.32 -21.89 31.31
CA PHE A 129 14.89 -22.61 32.45
C PHE A 129 16.43 -22.73 32.34
N THR A 130 16.97 -22.75 31.12
CA THR A 130 18.41 -22.51 30.83
C THR A 130 18.84 -21.05 30.97
N SER A 131 17.91 -20.10 30.88
CA SER A 131 18.21 -18.66 30.93
C SER A 131 18.24 -18.07 32.34
N SER A 132 17.67 -18.76 33.33
CA SER A 132 17.68 -18.37 34.74
C SER A 132 18.98 -18.73 35.49
N LEU A 133 19.83 -19.58 34.90
CA LEU A 133 21.17 -19.89 35.43
C LEU A 133 22.27 -18.92 34.95
N LEU A 134 21.96 -17.98 34.05
CA LEU A 134 22.91 -17.00 33.52
C LEU A 134 22.47 -15.57 33.88
N LYS A 135 23.45 -14.77 34.32
CA LYS A 135 23.46 -13.43 34.93
C LYS A 135 22.44 -12.37 34.45
N PRO A 136 22.14 -11.34 35.27
CA PRO A 136 21.00 -10.44 35.08
C PRO A 136 21.07 -9.61 33.79
N LYS A 137 19.87 -9.31 33.31
CA LYS A 137 19.54 -8.88 31.94
C LYS A 137 20.20 -7.56 31.55
N SER A 138 21.05 -7.59 30.52
CA SER A 138 21.14 -6.44 29.62
C SER A 138 19.82 -6.38 28.82
N LYS A 139 19.24 -5.18 28.72
CA LYS A 139 18.04 -4.93 27.91
C LYS A 139 18.40 -5.22 26.44
N LYS A 140 18.24 -6.47 25.98
CA LYS A 140 18.32 -6.77 24.55
C LYS A 140 17.11 -6.09 23.90
N ALA A 141 17.40 -4.97 23.22
CA ALA A 141 16.43 -4.28 22.38
C ALA A 141 15.76 -5.32 21.49
N GLN A 142 14.46 -5.51 21.64
CA GLN A 142 13.71 -6.38 20.76
C GLN A 142 14.01 -5.95 19.33
N LYS A 143 14.55 -6.87 18.51
CA LYS A 143 14.58 -6.67 17.06
C LYS A 143 13.12 -6.70 16.63
N LYS A 144 12.46 -5.55 16.66
CA LYS A 144 11.19 -5.36 15.97
C LYS A 144 11.48 -5.69 14.51
N ASP A 145 10.70 -6.60 13.93
CA ASP A 145 10.71 -6.83 12.48
C ASP A 145 10.47 -5.46 11.83
N SER A 146 11.55 -4.86 11.34
CA SER A 146 11.62 -3.43 11.11
C SER A 146 11.05 -3.07 9.75
N GLY A 147 9.81 -3.48 9.45
CA GLY A 147 9.05 -3.14 8.24
C GLY A 147 9.87 -2.87 6.98
N ILE A 148 9.52 -1.81 6.26
CA ILE A 148 10.26 -1.34 5.06
C ILE A 148 11.75 -1.03 5.32
N LEU A 149 12.13 -0.82 6.58
CA LEU A 149 13.48 -0.48 7.02
C LEU A 149 14.41 -1.71 7.07
N GLN A 150 13.89 -2.94 6.92
CA GLN A 150 14.73 -4.14 6.80
C GLN A 150 15.51 -4.15 5.47
N VAL A 151 15.01 -3.47 4.43
CA VAL A 151 15.67 -3.32 3.12
C VAL A 151 16.87 -2.40 3.21
N TYR A 152 16.79 -1.37 4.05
CA TYR A 152 17.84 -0.40 4.22
C TYR A 152 18.75 -0.89 5.34
N GLY A 153 19.89 -1.46 4.94
CA GLY A 153 20.89 -2.05 5.82
C GLY A 153 21.08 -1.24 7.11
N LYS A 154 20.88 -1.91 8.24
CA LYS A 154 21.06 -1.33 9.57
C LYS A 154 22.52 -0.89 9.70
N VAL A 155 22.78 0.42 9.67
CA VAL A 155 24.13 0.95 9.92
C VAL A 155 24.52 0.59 11.36
N PRO A 156 25.57 -0.22 11.58
CA PRO A 156 26.02 -0.54 12.93
C PRO A 156 26.52 0.73 13.61
N LYS A 157 26.14 0.91 14.87
CA LYS A 157 26.47 2.12 15.66
C LYS A 157 27.98 2.31 15.85
N ASP A 158 28.76 1.27 15.58
CA ASP A 158 30.20 1.24 15.74
C ASP A 158 30.95 1.98 14.62
N ILE A 159 30.27 2.36 13.52
CA ILE A 159 30.87 3.11 12.40
C ILE A 159 30.81 4.63 12.63
N LEU A 160 30.01 5.12 13.59
CA LEU A 160 29.92 6.55 13.85
C LEU A 160 31.10 7.00 14.72
N PRO A 161 31.96 7.94 14.25
CA PRO A 161 33.04 8.45 15.08
C PRO A 161 32.44 9.13 16.32
N LYS A 162 32.86 8.66 17.51
CA LYS A 162 32.47 9.30 18.77
C LYS A 162 32.96 10.75 18.72
N LYS A 163 32.01 11.70 18.69
CA LYS A 163 32.34 13.10 18.92
C LYS A 163 32.93 13.20 20.32
N LYS A 164 34.23 13.53 20.39
CA LYS A 164 34.88 13.89 21.65
C LYS A 164 34.28 15.23 22.08
N SER A 165 33.74 15.27 23.30
CA SER A 165 33.42 16.53 23.99
C SER A 165 34.70 17.23 24.40
#